data_AF-A0A419W926-F1
#
_entry.id   AF-A0A419W926-F1
#
_cell.length_a   1.000
_cell.length_b   1.000
_cell.length_c   1.000
_cell.angle_alpha   90.00
_cell.angle_beta   90.00
_cell.angle_gamma   90.00
#
_symmetry.space_group_name_H-M   'P 1'
#
loop_
_entity.id
_entity.type
_entity.pdbx_description
1 polymer ?
#
loop_
_entity_poly.entity_id
_entity_poly.type
_entity_poly.pdbx_seq_one_letter_code
_entity_poly.pdbx_strand_id
1 'polypeptide(L)' 'MNEYAKVILPKVSFSKDLFRKELSKCVNWVEHPEELDELNKWCYENFGEIYPEILDEVFSHNAA' A
#
# COMPACT_ATOMS: atom_id res chain seq x y z
N MET A 1 10.82 1.34 6.28
CA MET A 1 9.45 1.77 6.67
C MET A 1 8.33 0.73 6.41
N ASN A 2 8.68 -0.51 6.04
CA ASN A 2 7.72 -1.55 5.64
C ASN A 2 6.92 -2.18 6.83
N GLU A 3 7.51 -2.26 8.02
CA GLU A 3 6.91 -2.94 9.18
C GLU A 3 5.59 -2.31 9.66
N TYR A 4 5.44 -0.99 9.58
CA TYR A 4 4.18 -0.34 9.94
C TYR A 4 3.05 -0.73 8.97
N ALA A 5 3.33 -0.66 7.66
CA ALA A 5 2.37 -1.02 6.62
C ALA A 5 1.91 -2.47 6.77
N LYS A 6 2.85 -3.39 7.04
CA LYS A 6 2.58 -4.81 7.30
C LYS A 6 1.68 -5.06 8.51
N VAL A 7 1.64 -4.15 9.48
CA VAL A 7 0.77 -4.27 10.65
C VAL A 7 -0.57 -3.58 10.45
N ILE A 8 -0.59 -2.37 9.86
CA ILE A 8 -1.81 -1.57 9.76
C ILE A 8 -2.71 -2.04 8.61
N LEU A 9 -2.16 -2.33 7.43
CA LEU A 9 -2.94 -2.62 6.23
C LEU A 9 -3.83 -3.86 6.38
N PRO A 10 -3.36 -4.98 6.98
CA PRO A 10 -4.24 -6.12 7.24
C PRO A 10 -5.34 -5.81 8.26
N LYS A 11 -5.10 -4.88 9.21
CA LYS A 11 -6.10 -4.52 10.22
C LYS A 11 -7.19 -3.63 9.65
N VAL A 12 -6.92 -2.88 8.58
CA VAL A 12 -7.88 -1.97 7.96
C VAL A 12 -8.48 -2.49 6.64
N SER A 13 -8.00 -3.64 6.14
CA SER A 13 -8.43 -4.23 4.86
C SER A 13 -9.91 -4.65 4.82
N PHE A 14 -10.58 -4.74 5.98
CA PHE A 14 -12.03 -4.98 6.05
C PHE A 14 -12.87 -3.81 5.49
N SER A 15 -12.28 -2.63 5.34
CA SER A 15 -12.95 -1.44 4.79
C SER A 15 -12.14 -0.88 3.64
N LYS A 16 -12.76 -0.85 2.46
CA LYS A 16 -12.17 -0.31 1.23
C LYS A 16 -11.64 1.12 1.41
N ASP A 17 -12.43 1.99 2.03
CA ASP A 17 -12.07 3.39 2.24
C ASP A 17 -10.92 3.55 3.25
N LEU A 18 -10.94 2.76 4.33
CA LEU A 18 -9.89 2.82 5.34
C LEU A 18 -8.57 2.24 4.82
N PHE A 19 -8.65 1.13 4.07
CA PHE A 19 -7.50 0.53 3.40
C PHE A 19 -6.83 1.52 2.45
N ARG A 20 -7.59 2.16 1.55
CA ARG A 20 -7.06 3.18 0.63
C ARG A 20 -6.37 4.31 1.40
N LYS A 21 -7.02 4.83 2.45
CA LYS A 21 -6.49 5.94 3.24
C LYS A 21 -5.17 5.60 3.92
N GLU A 22 -5.06 4.42 4.55
CA GLU A 22 -3.83 4.01 5.24
C GLU A 22 -2.74 3.59 4.24
N LEU A 23 -3.09 2.96 3.11
CA LEU A 23 -2.14 2.65 2.05
C LEU A 23 -1.51 3.92 1.48
N SER A 24 -2.29 4.94 1.15
CA SER A 24 -1.77 6.21 0.67
C SER A 24 -0.81 6.86 1.67
N LYS A 25 -1.09 6.78 2.98
CA LYS A 25 -0.14 7.27 4.01
C LYS A 25 1.15 6.46 4.01
N CYS A 26 1.06 5.13 3.97
CA CYS A 26 2.22 4.27 3.98
C CYS A 26 3.14 4.59 2.79
N VAL A 27 2.57 4.75 1.59
CA VAL A 27 3.32 5.10 0.39
C VAL A 27 3.93 6.50 0.49
N ASN A 28 3.20 7.50 0.99
CA ASN A 28 3.71 8.87 1.13
C ASN A 28 4.81 9.03 2.18
N TRP A 29 4.91 8.11 3.14
CA TRP A 29 5.97 8.17 4.15
C TRP A 29 7.29 7.58 3.65
N VAL A 30 7.25 6.69 2.65
CA VAL A 30 8.45 6.03 2.13
C VAL A 30 9.37 7.06 1.48
N GLU A 31 10.58 7.20 2.01
CA GLU A 31 11.59 8.17 1.54
C GLU A 31 12.49 7.58 0.44
N HIS A 32 12.59 6.25 0.39
CA HIS A 32 13.53 5.52 -0.45
C HIS A 32 12.81 4.72 -1.55
N PRO A 33 13.17 4.87 -2.83
CA PRO A 33 12.53 4.15 -3.93
C PRO A 33 12.56 2.62 -3.79
N GLU A 34 13.63 2.06 -3.21
CA GLU A 34 13.74 0.62 -2.95
C GLU A 34 12.72 0.12 -1.93
N GLU A 35 12.44 0.90 -0.88
CA GLU A 35 11.42 0.55 0.11
C GLU A 35 10.01 0.64 -0.50
N LEU A 36 9.83 1.52 -1.49
CA LEU A 36 8.56 1.70 -2.19
C LEU A 36 8.27 0.49 -3.08
N ASP A 37 9.27 -0.03 -3.79
CA ASP A 37 9.16 -1.24 -4.60
C ASP A 37 8.84 -2.47 -3.73
N GLU A 38 9.53 -2.62 -2.60
CA GLU A 38 9.22 -3.68 -1.62
C GLU A 38 7.80 -3.59 -1.07
N LEU A 39 7.34 -2.38 -0.75
CA LEU A 39 5.97 -2.15 -0.27
C LEU A 39 4.94 -2.46 -1.35
N ASN A 40 5.20 -2.03 -2.59
CA ASN A 40 4.35 -2.30 -3.75
C ASN A 40 4.18 -3.80 -3.93
N LYS A 41 5.28 -4.54 -4.10
CA LYS A 41 5.26 -5.99 -4.27
C LYS A 41 4.49 -6.69 -3.14
N TRP A 42 4.78 -6.33 -1.89
CA TRP A 42 4.10 -6.94 -0.75
C TRP A 42 2.58 -6.63 -0.74
N CYS A 43 2.16 -5.42 -1.12
CA CYS A 43 0.75 -5.07 -1.20
C CYS A 43 0.01 -5.88 -2.28
N TYR A 44 0.61 -6.07 -3.46
CA TYR A 44 0.00 -6.90 -4.52
C TYR A 44 -0.08 -8.38 -4.11
N GLU A 45 0.96 -8.91 -3.45
CA GLU A 45 0.95 -10.30 -2.95
C GLU A 45 -0.17 -10.55 -1.91
N ASN A 46 -0.52 -9.55 -1.08
CA ASN A 46 -1.46 -9.74 0.03
C ASN A 46 -2.89 -9.23 -0.26
N PHE A 47 -3.02 -8.21 -1.12
CA PHE A 47 -4.29 -7.52 -1.37
C PHE A 47 -4.65 -7.40 -2.85
N GLY A 48 -3.82 -7.92 -3.77
CA GLY A 48 -4.05 -7.83 -5.20
C GLY A 48 -5.32 -8.54 -5.68
N GLU A 49 -5.80 -9.55 -4.96
CA GLU A 49 -7.09 -10.20 -5.25
C GLU A 49 -8.30 -9.43 -4.68
N ILE A 50 -8.07 -8.57 -3.67
CA ILE A 50 -9.13 -7.90 -2.91
C ILE A 50 -9.36 -6.48 -3.42
N TYR A 51 -8.27 -5.74 -3.67
CA TYR A 51 -8.31 -4.33 -4.04
C TYR A 51 -7.29 -3.96 -5.14
N PRO A 52 -7.21 -4.70 -6.26
CA PRO A 52 -6.24 -4.42 -7.32
C PRO A 52 -6.34 -2.96 -7.82
N GLU A 53 -7.56 -2.43 -7.95
CA GLU A 53 -7.78 -1.07 -8.44
C GLU A 53 -7.26 0.01 -7.49
N ILE A 54 -7.25 -0.25 -6.18
CA ILE A 54 -6.70 0.69 -5.20
C ILE A 54 -5.17 0.66 -5.25
N LEU A 55 -4.58 -0.53 -5.41
CA LEU A 55 -3.13 -0.67 -5.53
C LEU A 55 -2.64 0.05 -6.78
N ASP A 56 -3.29 -0.19 -7.92
CA ASP A 56 -2.98 0.50 -9.18
C ASP A 56 -3.07 2.01 -9.00
N GLU A 57 -4.14 2.51 -8.39
CA GLU A 57 -4.36 3.94 -8.19
C GLU A 57 -3.27 4.59 -7.32
N VAL A 58 -2.96 3.99 -6.16
CA VAL A 58 -2.05 4.58 -5.18
C VAL A 58 -0.59 4.49 -5.63
N PHE A 59 -0.18 3.37 -6.24
CA PHE A 59 1.20 3.21 -6.71
C PHE A 59 1.46 3.90 -8.05
N SER A 60 0.46 4.06 -8.92
CA SER A 60 0.64 4.80 -10.18
C SER A 60 0.80 6.31 -9.96
N HIS A 61 0.17 6.88 -8.92
CA HIS A 61 0.34 8.30 -8.58
C HIS A 61 1.73 8.65 -8.04
N ASN A 62 2.45 7.67 -7.51
CA ASN A 62 3.74 7.86 -6.84
C ASN A 62 4.92 7.28 -7.64
N ALA A 63 4.70 6.83 -8.88
CA ALA A 63 5.72 6.31 -9.80
C ALA A 63 6.31 7.39 -10.74
N ALA A 64 6.15 8.68 -10.42
CA ALA A 64 6.60 9.82 -11.25
C ALA A 64 7.83 10.51 -10.65
#